data_AF-A0A973F5C7-F1
#
_entry.id   AF-A0A973F5C7-F1
#
_cell.length_a   1.000
_cell.length_b   1.000
_cell.length_c   1.000
_cell.angle_alpha   90.00
_cell.angle_beta   90.00
_cell.angle_gamma   90.00
#
_symmetry.space_group_name_H-M   'P 1'
#
loop_
_entity.id
_entity.type
_entity.pdbx_description
1 polymer ?
#
loop_
_entity_poly.entity_id
_entity_poly.type
_entity_poly.pdbx_seq_one_letter_code
_entity_poly.pdbx_strand_id
1 'polypeptide(L)'
;MAKLAGIFFGGVLLLMVFSNISYAQYGQGTQLGYSQMFRLGVGMIRIAEPGELADTLNLWGDVNAPGRYLVPRGTKVPELLSFAQGPSRMMTGSTEQGWSDVRLEVNIARFDRKEKRETVKSYKFYYYEPLPSELYSYKLLNEDVVSVQVRRSAVLADYVNFLAPAISAIATAILAYASLK
;
A
#
# COMPACT_ATOMS: atom_id res chain seq x y z
N MET A 1 43.28 26.30 22.82
CA MET A 1 41.86 26.37 22.37
C MET A 1 41.46 25.26 21.39
N ALA A 2 42.36 24.74 20.54
CA ALA A 2 42.04 23.68 19.56
C ALA A 2 41.46 22.37 20.15
N LYS A 3 41.87 21.95 21.36
CA LYS A 3 41.32 20.75 22.02
C LYS A 3 39.85 20.87 22.42
N LEU A 4 39.37 22.08 22.73
CA LEU A 4 37.97 22.33 23.10
C LEU A 4 37.05 22.30 21.88
N ALA A 5 37.54 22.78 20.73
CA ALA A 5 36.82 22.74 19.46
C ALA A 5 36.60 21.31 18.96
N GLY A 6 37.60 20.42 19.11
CA GLY A 6 37.47 19.00 18.72
C GLY A 6 36.47 18.22 19.56
N ILE A 7 36.38 18.50 20.87
CA ILE A 7 35.39 17.87 21.76
C ILE A 7 33.98 18.39 21.44
N PHE A 8 33.84 19.68 21.13
CA PHE A 8 32.56 20.28 20.73
C PHE A 8 32.05 19.70 19.40
N PHE A 9 32.91 19.61 18.37
CA PHE A 9 32.54 19.01 17.09
C PHE A 9 32.23 17.52 17.18
N GLY A 10 33.02 16.76 17.97
CA GLY A 10 32.74 15.35 18.24
C GLY A 10 31.40 15.14 18.95
N GLY A 11 31.08 16.00 19.92
CA GLY A 11 29.80 15.98 20.63
C GLY A 11 28.60 16.31 19.75
N VAL A 12 28.71 17.29 18.85
CA VAL A 12 27.65 17.66 17.91
C VAL A 12 27.42 16.57 16.86
N LEU A 13 28.49 15.94 16.35
CA LEU A 13 28.39 14.82 15.42
C LEU A 13 27.68 13.62 16.08
N LEU A 14 28.01 13.33 17.33
CA LEU A 14 27.39 12.27 18.11
C LEU A 14 25.89 12.56 18.33
N LEU A 15 25.54 13.79 18.70
CA LEU A 15 24.14 14.23 18.87
C LEU A 15 23.32 14.13 17.58
N MET A 16 23.89 14.43 16.41
CA MET A 16 23.19 14.29 15.12
C MET A 16 22.95 12.82 14.72
N VAL A 17 23.85 11.91 15.08
CA VAL A 17 23.64 10.47 14.83
C VAL A 17 22.51 9.94 15.72
N PHE A 18 22.40 10.42 16.96
CA PHE A 18 21.33 10.00 17.88
C PHE A 18 19.97 10.67 17.61
N SER A 19 19.92 11.90 17.08
CA SER A 19 18.64 12.58 16.78
C SER A 19 17.87 11.94 15.62
N ASN A 20 18.56 11.25 14.70
CA ASN A 20 17.91 10.55 13.59
C ASN A 20 17.29 9.20 13.98
N ILE A 21 17.66 8.63 15.14
CA ILE A 21 17.11 7.35 15.62
C ILE A 21 15.67 7.54 16.15
N SER A 22 15.37 8.72 16.69
CA SER A 22 14.06 9.01 17.29
C SER A 22 12.91 9.13 16.27
N TYR A 23 13.20 9.38 14.99
CA TYR A 23 12.18 9.45 13.93
C TYR A 23 11.81 8.09 13.34
N ALA A 24 12.60 7.03 13.58
CA ALA A 24 12.30 5.68 13.09
C ALA A 24 11.26 4.93 13.95
N GLN A 25 10.93 5.45 15.14
CA GLN A 25 10.04 4.77 16.10
C GLN A 25 8.61 5.36 16.16
N TYR A 26 8.30 6.40 15.38
CA TYR A 26 6.99 7.08 15.43
C TYR A 26 5.92 6.47 14.50
N GLY A 27 6.09 5.21 14.08
CA GLY A 27 5.18 4.52 13.13
C GLY A 27 4.47 3.28 13.69
N GLN A 28 4.67 2.91 14.94
CA GLN A 28 4.22 1.62 15.47
C GLN A 28 3.38 1.81 16.75
N GLY A 29 2.18 2.37 16.59
CA GLY A 29 1.37 2.71 17.76
C GLY A 29 -0.10 2.96 17.49
N THR A 30 -0.82 2.00 16.87
CA THR A 30 -2.24 1.67 17.19
C THR A 30 -2.72 0.49 16.33
N GLN A 31 -2.33 -0.73 16.70
CA GLN A 31 -3.13 -1.92 16.38
C GLN A 31 -4.01 -2.20 17.58
N LEU A 32 -5.19 -1.58 17.61
CA LEU A 32 -6.25 -1.94 18.54
C LEU A 32 -6.86 -3.26 18.08
N GLY A 33 -6.80 -4.26 18.96
CA GLY A 33 -7.30 -5.60 18.73
C GLY A 33 -8.81 -5.63 18.53
N TYR A 34 -9.24 -5.99 17.32
CA TYR A 34 -10.57 -6.53 17.09
C TYR A 34 -10.56 -8.03 17.40
N SER A 35 -10.86 -8.38 18.65
CA SER A 35 -11.30 -9.72 19.03
C SER A 35 -12.82 -9.74 19.07
N GLN A 36 -13.42 -10.84 18.58
CA GLN A 36 -14.82 -11.32 18.64
C GLN A 36 -15.48 -11.33 17.24
N MET A 37 -16.04 -12.41 16.70
CA MET A 37 -16.34 -13.75 17.18
C MET A 37 -16.62 -14.62 15.92
N PHE A 38 -16.37 -15.93 16.01
CA PHE A 38 -16.60 -16.98 14.99
C PHE A 38 -15.55 -17.16 13.88
N ARG A 39 -14.32 -17.53 14.27
CA ARG A 39 -13.33 -18.18 13.39
C ARG A 39 -13.41 -19.71 13.51
N LEU A 40 -14.50 -20.32 13.07
CA LEU A 40 -14.55 -21.77 12.85
C LEU A 40 -14.93 -22.03 11.38
N GLY A 41 -13.89 -22.23 10.56
CA GLY A 41 -13.96 -22.58 9.14
C GLY A 41 -13.49 -21.44 8.22
N VAL A 42 -12.19 -21.41 7.87
CA VAL A 42 -11.56 -20.63 6.77
C VAL A 42 -12.06 -19.19 6.61
N GLY A 43 -11.25 -18.18 7.00
CA GLY A 43 -11.59 -16.74 6.96
C GLY A 43 -12.19 -16.24 5.63
N MET A 44 -13.50 -16.39 5.51
CA MET A 44 -14.30 -16.09 4.33
C MET A 44 -15.36 -15.07 4.73
N ILE A 45 -15.45 -13.99 3.97
CA ILE A 45 -16.43 -12.93 4.14
C ILE A 45 -17.66 -13.32 3.32
N ARG A 46 -18.77 -13.60 4.00
CA ARG A 46 -20.03 -13.99 3.36
C ARG A 46 -20.88 -12.75 3.09
N ILE A 47 -21.16 -12.51 1.81
CA ILE A 47 -22.06 -11.45 1.33
C ILE A 47 -23.36 -12.04 0.79
N ALA A 48 -23.30 -13.23 0.15
CA ALA A 48 -24.48 -13.92 -0.35
C ALA A 48 -25.45 -14.31 0.76
N GLU A 49 -26.75 -14.32 0.47
CA GLU A 49 -27.78 -14.74 1.41
C GLU A 49 -27.83 -16.27 1.56
N PRO A 50 -28.36 -16.82 2.67
CA PRO A 50 -28.56 -18.25 2.80
C PRO A 50 -29.56 -18.77 1.75
N GLY A 51 -29.18 -19.79 0.98
CA GLY A 51 -30.02 -20.35 -0.09
C GLY A 51 -29.83 -19.70 -1.46
N GLU A 52 -29.04 -18.62 -1.56
CA GLU A 52 -28.68 -18.00 -2.83
C GLU A 52 -27.53 -18.75 -3.53
N LEU A 53 -27.54 -18.79 -4.87
CA LEU A 53 -26.40 -19.27 -5.64
C LEU A 53 -25.23 -18.30 -5.48
N ALA A 54 -24.13 -18.78 -4.91
CA ALA A 54 -22.97 -17.97 -4.59
C ALA A 54 -21.70 -18.46 -5.28
N ASP A 55 -20.88 -17.52 -5.72
CA ASP A 55 -19.53 -17.76 -6.22
C ASP A 55 -18.51 -17.39 -5.14
N THR A 56 -17.42 -18.15 -5.08
CA THR A 56 -16.31 -17.88 -4.17
C THR A 56 -15.22 -17.12 -4.92
N LEU A 57 -14.85 -15.94 -4.44
CA LEU A 57 -13.87 -15.05 -5.06
C LEU A 57 -12.72 -14.78 -4.11
N ASN A 58 -11.53 -14.52 -4.65
CA ASN A 58 -10.37 -14.11 -3.87
C ASN A 58 -10.02 -12.67 -4.20
N LEU A 59 -9.95 -11.79 -3.19
CA LEU A 59 -9.61 -10.38 -3.37
C LEU A 59 -8.35 -10.03 -2.59
N TRP A 60 -7.29 -9.62 -3.31
CA TRP A 60 -5.97 -9.32 -2.75
C TRP A 60 -5.51 -7.90 -3.11
N GLY A 61 -4.42 -7.48 -2.46
CA GLY A 61 -3.74 -6.21 -2.74
C GLY A 61 -4.24 -5.04 -1.89
N ASP A 62 -4.15 -3.84 -2.46
CA ASP A 62 -4.39 -2.56 -1.81
C ASP A 62 -5.89 -2.24 -1.69
N VAL A 63 -6.60 -3.05 -0.90
CA VAL A 63 -8.01 -2.86 -0.53
C VAL A 63 -8.16 -2.84 0.99
N ASN A 64 -9.21 -2.22 1.50
CA ASN A 64 -9.41 -2.10 2.95
C ASN A 64 -9.73 -3.45 3.62
N ALA A 65 -10.43 -4.36 2.93
CA ALA A 65 -10.73 -5.70 3.43
C ALA A 65 -10.31 -6.79 2.42
N PRO A 66 -9.02 -7.18 2.36
CA PRO A 66 -8.59 -8.30 1.53
C PRO A 66 -9.04 -9.63 2.13
N GLY A 67 -9.32 -10.62 1.29
CA GLY A 67 -9.73 -11.95 1.76
C GLY A 67 -10.49 -12.76 0.73
N ARG A 68 -11.05 -13.89 1.20
CA ARG A 68 -11.92 -14.74 0.40
C ARG A 68 -13.37 -14.32 0.61
N TYR A 69 -14.11 -14.12 -0.47
CA TYR A 69 -15.48 -13.63 -0.47
C TYR A 69 -16.43 -14.69 -1.01
N LEU A 70 -17.58 -14.87 -0.36
CA LEU A 70 -18.71 -15.64 -0.88
C LEU A 70 -19.79 -14.66 -1.29
N VAL A 71 -19.94 -14.43 -2.59
CA VAL A 71 -20.80 -13.38 -3.14
C VAL A 71 -21.90 -13.96 -4.03
N PRO A 72 -23.01 -13.24 -4.25
CA PRO A 72 -24.02 -13.62 -5.21
C PRO A 72 -23.43 -13.93 -6.59
N ARG A 73 -23.97 -14.94 -7.26
CA ARG A 73 -23.54 -15.31 -8.61
C ARG A 73 -23.74 -14.15 -9.58
N GLY A 74 -22.72 -13.88 -10.39
CA GLY A 74 -22.74 -12.78 -11.35
C GLY A 74 -22.36 -11.41 -10.78
N THR A 75 -21.84 -11.38 -9.55
CA THR A 75 -21.20 -10.20 -8.95
C THR A 75 -20.16 -9.61 -9.90
N LYS A 76 -20.15 -8.28 -10.01
CA LYS A 76 -19.22 -7.54 -10.85
C LYS A 76 -18.02 -7.03 -10.05
N VAL A 77 -16.97 -6.62 -10.75
CA VAL A 77 -15.76 -6.11 -10.10
C VAL A 77 -16.02 -4.89 -9.20
N PRO A 78 -16.75 -3.84 -9.64
CA PRO A 78 -17.01 -2.69 -8.76
C PRO A 78 -17.82 -3.04 -7.52
N GLU A 79 -18.72 -4.03 -7.62
CA GLU A 79 -19.51 -4.52 -6.48
C GLU A 79 -18.61 -5.23 -5.47
N LEU A 80 -17.74 -6.14 -5.92
CA LEU A 80 -16.75 -6.80 -5.06
C LEU A 80 -15.83 -5.78 -4.36
N LEU A 81 -15.36 -4.76 -5.09
CA LEU A 81 -14.55 -3.69 -4.50
C LEU A 81 -15.35 -2.88 -3.47
N SER A 82 -16.64 -2.65 -3.70
CA SER A 82 -17.51 -1.99 -2.74
C SER A 82 -17.69 -2.81 -1.46
N PHE A 83 -17.86 -4.13 -1.57
CA PHE A 83 -17.91 -5.03 -0.42
C PHE A 83 -16.61 -5.00 0.39
N ALA A 84 -15.47 -4.85 -0.29
CA ALA A 84 -14.17 -4.71 0.33
C ALA A 84 -13.85 -3.30 0.85
N GLN A 85 -14.85 -2.40 0.87
CA GLN A 85 -14.74 -1.01 1.30
C GLN A 85 -13.79 -0.16 0.43
N GLY A 86 -13.61 -0.56 -0.83
CA GLY A 86 -12.83 0.15 -1.84
C GLY A 86 -11.31 0.00 -1.69
N PRO A 87 -10.54 0.62 -2.62
CA PRO A 87 -9.08 0.65 -2.54
C PRO A 87 -8.61 1.30 -1.25
N SER A 88 -7.60 0.71 -0.62
CA SER A 88 -7.02 1.26 0.61
C SER A 88 -6.26 2.54 0.31
N ARG A 89 -6.37 3.53 1.20
CA ARG A 89 -5.51 4.72 1.14
C ARG A 89 -4.09 4.25 1.45
N MET A 90 -3.12 4.54 0.59
CA MET A 90 -1.74 4.49 1.05
C MET A 90 -1.57 5.53 2.16
N MET A 91 -1.40 5.12 3.41
CA MET A 91 -1.03 6.02 4.50
C MET A 91 0.49 6.17 4.47
N THR A 92 0.98 7.15 3.72
CA THR A 92 2.39 7.57 3.79
C THR A 92 2.44 8.87 4.58
N GLY A 93 3.06 8.82 5.76
CA GLY A 93 2.79 9.70 6.91
C GLY A 93 3.20 11.16 6.83
N SER A 94 3.27 11.81 5.66
CA SER A 94 3.67 13.22 5.58
C SER A 94 2.90 14.09 4.59
N THR A 95 1.92 13.56 3.87
CA THR A 95 1.09 14.37 2.98
C THR A 95 -0.26 13.69 2.77
N GLU A 96 -1.35 14.38 3.15
CA GLU A 96 -2.68 14.18 2.55
C GLU A 96 -2.57 14.51 1.05
N GLN A 97 -1.95 13.61 0.30
CA GLN A 97 -1.77 13.77 -1.12
C GLN A 97 -3.11 13.47 -1.80
N GLY A 98 -3.62 14.46 -2.53
CA GLY A 98 -4.89 14.38 -3.23
C GLY A 98 -4.97 13.13 -4.10
N TRP A 99 -6.13 12.48 -4.08
CA TRP A 99 -6.46 11.32 -4.91
C TRP A 99 -6.34 11.57 -6.43
N SER A 100 -6.06 12.81 -6.83
CA SER A 100 -5.94 13.24 -8.22
C SER A 100 -4.82 12.52 -8.99
N ASP A 101 -3.72 12.11 -8.36
CA ASP A 101 -2.61 11.47 -9.09
C ASP A 101 -2.48 9.96 -8.81
N VAL A 102 -3.50 9.37 -8.21
CA VAL A 102 -3.50 7.95 -7.85
C VAL A 102 -3.90 7.12 -9.05
N ARG A 103 -3.02 6.22 -9.48
CA ARG A 103 -3.31 5.22 -10.52
C ARG A 103 -3.76 3.92 -9.88
N LEU A 104 -4.92 3.43 -10.30
CA LEU A 104 -5.43 2.12 -9.93
C LEU A 104 -5.10 1.11 -11.02
N GLU A 105 -4.66 -0.07 -10.60
CA GLU A 105 -4.46 -1.23 -11.44
C GLU A 105 -5.25 -2.40 -10.87
N VAL A 106 -6.26 -2.86 -11.61
CA VAL A 106 -7.10 -4.00 -11.24
C VAL A 106 -6.76 -5.15 -12.15
N ASN A 107 -6.23 -6.25 -11.60
CA ASN A 107 -5.94 -7.46 -12.34
C ASN A 107 -6.92 -8.56 -11.94
N ILE A 108 -7.52 -9.20 -12.93
CA ILE A 108 -8.44 -10.31 -12.77
C ILE A 108 -7.77 -11.53 -13.39
N ALA A 109 -7.37 -12.47 -12.54
CA ALA A 109 -6.76 -13.72 -12.92
C ALA A 109 -7.77 -14.86 -12.83
N ARG A 110 -7.84 -15.66 -13.89
CA ARG A 110 -8.71 -16.82 -14.00
C ARG A 110 -7.91 -18.02 -14.48
N PHE A 111 -7.98 -19.09 -13.71
CA PHE A 111 -7.36 -20.36 -14.06
C PHE A 111 -8.36 -21.28 -14.77
N ASP A 112 -8.11 -21.61 -16.03
CA ASP A 112 -8.87 -22.63 -16.75
C ASP A 112 -8.27 -24.01 -16.47
N ARG A 113 -9.02 -24.86 -15.75
CA ARG A 113 -8.59 -26.23 -15.40
C ARG A 113 -8.46 -27.15 -16.61
N LYS A 114 -9.26 -26.94 -17.67
CA LYS A 114 -9.25 -27.79 -18.86
C LYS A 114 -8.01 -27.52 -19.69
N GLU A 115 -7.71 -26.24 -19.91
CA GLU A 115 -6.56 -25.82 -20.70
C GLU A 115 -5.26 -25.73 -19.88
N LYS A 116 -5.37 -25.79 -18.54
CA LYS A 116 -4.27 -25.56 -17.58
C LYS A 116 -3.55 -24.23 -17.84
N ARG A 117 -4.32 -23.21 -18.23
CA ARG A 117 -3.82 -21.87 -18.55
C ARG A 117 -4.45 -20.86 -17.63
N GLU A 118 -3.64 -19.89 -17.23
CA GLU A 118 -4.09 -18.72 -16.50
C GLU A 118 -4.29 -17.57 -17.49
N THR A 119 -5.46 -16.95 -17.44
CA THR A 119 -5.76 -15.73 -18.20
C THR A 119 -5.80 -14.58 -17.22
N VAL A 120 -5.04 -13.53 -17.51
CA VAL A 120 -4.98 -12.32 -16.68
C VAL A 120 -5.46 -11.14 -17.51
N LYS A 121 -6.46 -10.42 -17.00
CA LYS A 121 -6.94 -9.16 -17.57
C LYS A 121 -6.57 -8.03 -16.63
N SER A 122 -5.89 -7.01 -17.16
CA SER A 122 -5.37 -5.89 -16.39
C SER A 122 -6.02 -4.59 -16.85
N TYR A 123 -6.58 -3.85 -15.90
CA TYR A 123 -7.23 -2.56 -16.13
C TYR A 123 -6.48 -1.48 -15.37
N LYS A 124 -6.01 -0.46 -16.09
CA LYS A 124 -5.26 0.68 -15.52
C LYS A 124 -6.02 1.96 -15.79
N PHE A 125 -6.29 2.73 -14.74
CA PHE A 125 -7.02 3.99 -14.82
C PHE A 125 -6.65 4.88 -13.63
N TYR A 126 -6.86 6.18 -13.75
CA TYR A 126 -6.69 7.08 -12.60
C TYR A 126 -7.94 7.11 -11.72
N TYR A 127 -7.78 7.41 -10.43
CA TYR A 127 -8.90 7.44 -9.48
C TYR A 127 -10.00 8.45 -9.85
N TYR A 128 -9.62 9.58 -10.47
CA TYR A 128 -10.57 10.61 -10.92
C TYR A 128 -11.21 10.29 -12.27
N GLU A 129 -10.72 9.30 -13.00
CA GLU A 129 -11.27 8.89 -14.28
C GLU A 129 -12.49 7.97 -14.07
N PRO A 130 -13.46 7.98 -15.01
CA PRO A 130 -14.51 6.99 -14.98
C PRO A 130 -13.94 5.58 -15.10
N LEU A 131 -14.55 4.64 -14.37
CA LEU A 131 -14.19 3.22 -14.46
C LEU A 131 -14.26 2.75 -15.92
N PRO A 132 -13.29 1.96 -16.40
CA PRO A 132 -13.35 1.37 -17.74
C PRO A 132 -14.66 0.60 -17.94
N SER A 133 -15.33 0.82 -19.07
CA SER A 133 -16.65 0.23 -19.37
C SER A 133 -16.63 -1.31 -19.31
N GLU A 134 -15.53 -1.92 -19.72
CA GLU A 134 -15.27 -3.35 -19.62
C GLU A 134 -15.29 -3.83 -18.16
N LEU A 135 -14.67 -3.07 -17.24
CA LEU A 135 -14.62 -3.40 -15.82
C LEU A 135 -16.00 -3.29 -15.16
N TYR A 136 -16.80 -2.30 -15.60
CA TYR A 136 -18.16 -2.06 -15.12
C TYR A 136 -19.14 -3.19 -15.47
N SER A 137 -18.88 -3.90 -16.56
CA SER A 137 -19.70 -5.00 -17.06
C SER A 137 -19.08 -6.38 -16.82
N TYR A 138 -17.83 -6.43 -16.33
CA TYR A 138 -17.11 -7.67 -16.08
C TYR A 138 -17.76 -8.47 -14.96
N LYS A 139 -18.32 -9.64 -15.30
CA LYS A 139 -18.86 -10.59 -14.34
C LYS A 139 -17.75 -11.51 -13.84
N LEU A 140 -17.56 -11.53 -12.54
CA LEU A 140 -16.65 -12.45 -11.87
C LEU A 140 -17.27 -13.84 -11.85
N LEU A 141 -16.42 -14.85 -11.97
CA LEU A 141 -16.78 -16.26 -11.90
C LEU A 141 -16.13 -16.90 -10.68
N ASN A 142 -16.68 -18.05 -10.29
CA ASN A 142 -16.14 -18.84 -9.19
C ASN A 142 -14.64 -19.10 -9.32
N GLU A 143 -13.92 -18.88 -8.22
CA GLU A 143 -12.47 -18.98 -8.06
C GLU A 143 -11.64 -17.95 -8.83
N ASP A 144 -12.25 -16.89 -9.37
CA ASP A 144 -11.48 -15.74 -9.87
C ASP A 144 -10.67 -15.09 -8.74
N VAL A 145 -9.46 -14.64 -9.09
CA VAL A 145 -8.59 -13.86 -8.22
C VAL A 145 -8.56 -12.43 -8.74
N VAL A 146 -9.06 -11.51 -7.92
CA VAL A 146 -9.00 -10.07 -8.19
C VAL A 146 -7.89 -9.49 -7.32
N SER A 147 -6.95 -8.80 -7.95
CA SER A 147 -5.91 -8.05 -7.25
C SER A 147 -6.02 -6.58 -7.59
N VAL A 148 -5.93 -5.73 -6.58
CA VAL A 148 -5.93 -4.27 -6.74
C VAL A 148 -4.56 -3.76 -6.32
N GLN A 149 -3.97 -2.92 -7.14
CA GLN A 149 -2.75 -2.20 -6.81
C GLN A 149 -3.02 -0.71 -6.94
N VAL A 150 -2.67 0.02 -5.90
CA VAL A 150 -2.67 1.47 -5.92
C VAL A 150 -1.22 1.88 -6.23
N ARG A 151 -0.99 2.60 -7.32
CA ARG A 151 0.33 3.11 -7.69
C ARG A 151 0.35 4.63 -7.56
N ARG A 152 1.36 5.14 -6.84
CA ARG A 152 1.70 6.57 -6.81
C ARG A 152 2.74 6.86 -7.89
N SER A 153 2.62 8.01 -8.54
CA SER A 153 3.75 8.60 -9.25
C SER A 153 4.81 9.01 -8.21
N ALA A 154 6.08 8.74 -8.51
CA ALA A 154 7.16 9.20 -7.65
C ALA A 154 7.19 10.73 -7.67
N VAL A 155 7.03 11.36 -6.51
CA VAL A 155 7.11 12.82 -6.39
C VAL A 155 8.58 13.20 -6.25
N LEU A 156 9.00 14.35 -6.80
CA LEU A 156 10.36 14.88 -6.62
C LEU A 156 10.80 14.86 -5.14
N ALA A 157 9.86 15.12 -4.22
CA ALA A 157 10.06 15.07 -2.78
C ALA A 157 10.57 13.71 -2.28
N ASP A 158 10.12 12.58 -2.85
CA ASP A 158 10.58 11.24 -2.44
C ASP A 158 12.08 11.06 -2.75
N TYR A 159 12.54 11.57 -3.89
CA TYR A 159 13.96 11.56 -4.26
C TYR A 159 14.80 12.47 -3.37
N VAL A 160 14.30 13.68 -3.09
CA VAL A 160 14.99 14.62 -2.20
C VAL A 160 15.11 14.05 -0.80
N ASN A 161 14.05 13.45 -0.25
CA ASN A 161 14.07 12.82 1.06
C ASN A 161 15.04 11.62 1.11
N PHE A 162 15.14 10.86 0.03
CA PHE A 162 16.11 9.77 -0.07
C PHE A 162 17.57 10.26 -0.12
N LEU A 163 17.83 11.36 -0.83
CA LEU A 163 19.19 11.88 -1.04
C LEU A 163 19.66 12.86 0.05
N ALA A 164 18.75 13.53 0.75
CA ALA A 164 19.06 14.54 1.75
C ALA A 164 20.04 14.07 2.85
N PRO A 165 19.90 12.85 3.42
CA PRO A 165 20.85 12.35 4.41
C PRO A 165 22.28 12.20 3.85
N ALA A 166 22.41 11.75 2.61
CA ALA A 166 23.71 11.59 1.96
C ALA A 166 24.38 12.94 1.69
N ILE A 167 23.62 13.91 1.18
CA ILE A 167 24.11 15.28 0.95
C ILE A 167 24.50 15.92 2.29
N SER A 168 23.70 15.75 3.35
CA SER A 168 23.99 16.25 4.69
C SER A 168 25.27 15.65 5.28
N ALA A 169 25.48 14.34 5.13
CA ALA A 169 26.69 13.66 5.57
C ALA A 169 27.95 14.18 4.84
N ILE A 170 27.86 14.38 3.52
CA ILE A 170 28.96 14.94 2.72
C ILE A 170 29.25 16.38 3.16
N ALA A 171 28.23 17.22 3.31
CA ALA A 171 28.38 18.60 3.76
C ALA A 171 29.02 18.66 5.16
N THR A 172 28.59 17.80 6.07
CA THR A 172 29.14 17.69 7.43
C THR A 172 30.61 17.28 7.40
N ALA A 173 30.97 16.30 6.57
CA ALA A 173 32.36 15.86 6.40
C ALA A 173 33.27 16.97 5.85
N ILE A 174 32.79 17.73 4.85
CA ILE A 174 33.52 18.87 4.28
C ILE A 174 33.74 19.96 5.34
N LEU A 175 32.70 20.31 6.11
CA LEU A 175 32.79 21.31 7.17
C LEU A 175 33.74 20.87 8.30
N ALA A 176 33.67 19.61 8.71
CA ALA A 176 34.58 19.04 9.70
C ALA A 176 36.04 19.13 9.24
N TYR A 177 36.32 18.74 7.98
CA TYR A 177 37.66 18.85 7.40
C TYR A 177 38.16 20.30 7.33
N ALA A 178 37.31 21.24 6.92
CA ALA A 178 37.66 22.66 6.87
C ALA A 178 37.96 23.25 8.25
N SER A 179 37.26 22.80 9.31
CA SER A 179 37.48 23.28 10.68
C SER A 179 38.74 22.76 11.38
N LEU A 180 39.34 21.68 10.85
CA LEU A 180 40.57 21.08 11.37
C LEU A 180 41.84 21.71 10.78
N LYS A 181 41.69 22.47 9.68
CA LYS A 181 42.75 23.31 9.09
C LYS A 181 42.75 24.70 9.73
#